data_AF-A0A851J1U6-F1
#
_entry.id   AF-A0A851J1U6-F1
#
_cell.length_a   1.000
_cell.length_b   1.000
_cell.length_c   1.000
_cell.angle_alpha   90.00
_cell.angle_beta   90.00
_cell.angle_gamma   90.00
#
_symmetry.space_group_name_H-M   'P 1'
#
loop_
_entity.id
_entity.type
_entity.pdbx_description
1 polymer ?
#
loop_
_entity_poly.entity_id
_entity_poly.type
_entity_poly.pdbx_seq_one_letter_code
_entity_poly.pdbx_strand_id
1 'polypeptide(L)'
;FSGEWAAAHFSFHPPHSDLAYALRAGQGGTGAILAAVQARIITYLLFTTETESTHLERLCRVGQWEQGQALATALAETLWVAGGGGRAIVCLITAPVTVMPREGYRASIFTERIWLFEFSEKADAQGFISDHINCFKGKGSHGVILFLYSLLFSRTLER
;
A
#
# COMPACT_ATOMS: atom_id res chain seq x y z
N PHE A 1 -9.19 -11.77 9.28
CA PHE A 1 -7.76 -11.44 9.46
C PHE A 1 -7.37 -11.63 10.93
N SER A 2 -6.15 -12.13 11.22
CA SER A 2 -5.64 -12.20 12.60
C SER A 2 -5.25 -10.80 13.12
N GLY A 3 -4.93 -10.67 14.41
CA GLY A 3 -4.45 -9.41 15.00
C GLY A 3 -3.18 -8.88 14.32
N GLU A 4 -2.26 -9.77 13.94
CA GLU A 4 -1.04 -9.41 13.19
C GLU A 4 -1.36 -8.81 11.81
N TRP A 5 -2.32 -9.40 11.10
CA TRP A 5 -2.78 -8.86 9.82
C TRP A 5 -3.46 -7.50 9.99
N ALA A 6 -4.25 -7.32 11.05
CA ALA A 6 -4.88 -6.05 11.35
C ALA A 6 -3.85 -4.94 11.64
N ALA A 7 -2.76 -5.27 12.34
CA ALA A 7 -1.68 -4.33 12.62
C ALA A 7 -0.76 -4.06 11.40
N ALA A 8 -0.81 -4.89 10.36
CA ALA A 8 0.12 -4.84 9.23
C ALA A 8 -0.10 -3.62 8.32
N HIS A 9 0.99 -2.92 8.03
CA HIS A 9 1.06 -1.74 7.19
C HIS A 9 2.44 -1.67 6.51
N PHE A 10 2.56 -0.86 5.46
CA PHE A 10 3.81 -0.70 4.71
C PHE A 10 4.75 0.27 5.43
N SER A 11 5.39 -0.18 6.50
CA SER A 11 6.35 0.64 7.25
C SER A 11 7.76 0.52 6.69
N PHE A 12 8.43 1.65 6.49
CA PHE A 12 9.84 1.69 6.10
C PHE A 12 10.78 1.73 7.31
N HIS A 13 12.05 1.42 7.07
CA HIS A 13 13.14 1.86 7.95
C HIS A 13 13.29 3.38 7.97
N PRO A 14 14.04 3.95 8.94
CA PRO A 14 14.17 5.40 9.07
C PRO A 14 14.76 5.99 7.78
N PRO A 15 14.29 7.17 7.35
CA PRO A 15 14.85 7.88 6.20
C PRO A 15 16.36 8.07 6.34
N HIS A 16 17.08 8.06 5.21
CA HIS A 16 18.53 8.25 5.15
C HIS A 16 19.36 7.26 6.01
N SER A 17 18.83 6.06 6.23
CA SER A 17 19.57 4.91 6.77
C SER A 17 19.95 3.93 5.67
N ASP A 18 20.89 3.02 5.94
CA ASP A 18 21.35 2.00 4.98
C ASP A 18 20.22 1.14 4.40
N LEU A 19 19.11 1.03 5.14
CA LEU A 19 17.91 0.28 4.75
C LEU A 19 16.71 1.18 4.47
N ALA A 20 16.89 2.48 4.22
CA ALA A 20 15.78 3.43 4.03
C ALA A 20 14.81 3.03 2.91
N TYR A 21 15.28 2.30 1.90
CA TYR A 21 14.47 1.75 0.81
C TYR A 21 13.63 0.52 1.21
N ALA A 22 13.90 -0.09 2.36
CA ALA A 22 13.34 -1.37 2.77
C ALA A 22 12.10 -1.22 3.65
N LEU A 23 11.10 -2.05 3.38
CA LEU A 23 9.95 -2.28 4.23
C LEU A 23 10.32 -3.19 5.40
N ARG A 24 9.88 -2.83 6.60
CA ARG A 24 10.00 -3.67 7.79
C ARG A 24 8.96 -4.77 7.73
N ALA A 25 9.42 -6.01 7.65
CA ALA A 25 8.56 -7.18 7.79
C ALA A 25 8.30 -7.47 9.27
N GLY A 26 7.03 -7.54 9.66
CA GLY A 26 6.63 -8.07 10.96
C GLY A 26 6.74 -9.60 11.01
N GLN A 27 6.70 -10.15 12.22
CA GLN A 27 6.44 -11.57 12.43
C GLN A 27 4.99 -11.83 12.02
N GLY A 28 4.74 -12.63 10.98
CA GLY A 28 3.37 -12.98 10.57
C GLY A 28 3.21 -13.30 9.07
N GLY A 29 1.97 -13.63 8.69
CA GLY A 29 1.62 -14.11 7.34
C GLY A 29 1.61 -13.07 6.22
N THR A 30 1.94 -11.79 6.50
CA THR A 30 1.93 -10.71 5.50
C THR A 30 3.26 -10.53 4.75
N GLY A 31 4.31 -11.26 5.16
CA GLY A 31 5.66 -11.12 4.61
C GLY A 31 5.74 -11.29 3.09
N ALA A 32 4.95 -12.20 2.51
CA ALA A 32 4.90 -12.39 1.06
C ALA A 32 4.40 -11.15 0.30
N ILE A 33 3.38 -10.47 0.82
CA ILE A 33 2.84 -9.24 0.23
C ILE A 33 3.87 -8.11 0.34
N LEU A 34 4.49 -7.96 1.52
CA LEU A 34 5.54 -6.96 1.73
C LEU A 34 6.73 -7.20 0.81
N ALA A 35 7.17 -8.45 0.62
CA ALA A 35 8.28 -8.80 -0.26
C ALA A 35 7.96 -8.51 -1.75
N ALA A 36 6.74 -8.81 -2.20
CA ALA A 36 6.31 -8.51 -3.56
C ALA A 36 6.30 -6.99 -3.84
N VAL A 37 5.79 -6.19 -2.90
CA VAL A 37 5.81 -4.73 -3.01
C VAL A 37 7.23 -4.18 -2.89
N GLN A 38 8.06 -4.75 -2.01
CA GLN A 38 9.47 -4.38 -1.86
C GLN A 38 10.26 -4.49 -3.16
N ALA A 39 10.05 -5.56 -3.93
CA ALA A 39 10.69 -5.74 -5.23
C ALA A 39 10.34 -4.61 -6.21
N ARG A 40 9.08 -4.16 -6.21
CA ARG A 40 8.61 -3.04 -7.04
C ARG A 40 9.19 -1.69 -6.58
N ILE A 41 9.31 -1.48 -5.26
CA ILE A 41 9.97 -0.28 -4.70
C ILE A 41 11.43 -0.21 -5.15
N ILE A 42 12.18 -1.30 -5.02
CA ILE A 42 13.59 -1.35 -5.45
C ILE A 42 13.70 -1.09 -6.95
N THR A 43 12.82 -1.70 -7.76
CA THR A 43 12.80 -1.49 -9.21
C THR A 43 12.58 -0.01 -9.56
N TYR A 44 11.61 0.64 -8.92
CA TYR A 44 11.33 2.07 -9.14
C TYR A 44 12.53 2.96 -8.80
N LEU A 45 13.14 2.73 -7.62
CA LEU A 45 14.27 3.51 -7.13
C LEU A 45 15.53 3.33 -7.98
N LEU A 46 15.76 2.13 -8.53
CA LEU A 46 16.94 1.85 -9.34
C LEU A 46 16.79 2.33 -10.79
N PHE A 47 15.61 2.17 -11.40
CA PHE A 47 15.49 2.25 -12.86
C PHE A 47 14.60 3.37 -13.39
N THR A 48 13.70 3.93 -12.59
CA THR A 48 12.71 4.91 -13.09
C THR A 48 13.07 6.34 -12.76
N THR A 49 13.90 6.56 -11.74
CA THR A 49 14.33 7.91 -11.36
C THR A 49 15.62 8.30 -12.10
N GLU A 50 15.55 9.23 -13.05
CA GLU A 50 16.72 9.77 -13.75
C GLU A 50 17.65 10.49 -12.78
N THR A 51 18.87 10.02 -12.57
CA THR A 51 19.83 10.69 -11.67
C THR A 51 21.24 10.15 -11.88
N GLU A 52 22.25 11.03 -11.80
CA GLU A 52 23.67 10.77 -12.10
C GLU A 52 24.46 9.96 -11.05
N SER A 53 23.80 9.44 -10.01
CA SER A 53 24.49 8.67 -8.94
C SER A 53 24.51 7.17 -9.22
N THR A 54 25.52 6.47 -8.70
CA THR A 54 25.59 5.00 -8.81
C THR A 54 24.33 4.38 -8.18
N HIS A 55 23.67 3.48 -8.90
CA HIS A 55 22.30 3.04 -8.57
C HIS A 55 22.14 2.48 -7.15
N LEU A 56 23.19 1.88 -6.56
CA LEU A 56 23.13 1.26 -5.24
C LEU A 56 23.27 2.26 -4.07
N GLU A 57 24.09 3.31 -4.19
CA GLU A 57 24.25 4.31 -3.13
C GLU A 57 22.95 5.08 -2.87
N ARG A 58 22.09 5.18 -3.90
CA ARG A 58 20.77 5.81 -3.80
C ARG A 58 19.84 5.10 -2.82
N LEU A 59 19.91 3.77 -2.76
CA LEU A 59 19.06 2.99 -1.86
C LEU A 59 19.29 3.38 -0.38
N CYS A 60 20.52 3.78 -0.04
CA CYS A 60 20.88 4.21 1.32
C CYS A 60 20.52 5.68 1.62
N ARG A 61 20.17 6.48 0.60
CA ARG A 61 19.92 7.93 0.74
C ARG A 61 18.44 8.31 0.66
N VAL A 62 17.55 7.33 0.52
CA VAL A 62 16.12 7.54 0.32
C VAL A 62 15.52 8.36 1.48
N GLY A 63 14.96 9.53 1.15
CA GLY A 63 14.27 10.41 2.08
C GLY A 63 12.82 10.00 2.33
N GLN A 64 12.16 10.63 3.30
CA GLN A 64 10.77 10.33 3.67
C GLN A 64 9.79 10.54 2.49
N TRP A 65 10.02 11.57 1.69
CA TRP A 65 9.23 11.86 0.48
C TRP A 65 9.40 10.75 -0.56
N GLU A 66 10.64 10.38 -0.86
CA GLU A 66 10.97 9.34 -1.83
C GLU A 66 10.43 7.97 -1.41
N GLN A 67 10.47 7.62 -0.11
CA GLN A 67 9.81 6.41 0.40
C GLN A 67 8.31 6.40 0.10
N GLY A 68 7.64 7.54 0.32
CA GLY A 68 6.21 7.69 0.03
C GLY A 68 5.91 7.53 -1.45
N GLN A 69 6.68 8.22 -2.30
CA GLN A 69 6.49 8.17 -3.74
C GLN A 69 6.80 6.78 -4.33
N ALA A 70 7.87 6.13 -3.86
CA ALA A 70 8.23 4.79 -4.29
C ALA A 70 7.17 3.76 -3.89
N LEU A 71 6.62 3.88 -2.68
CA LEU A 71 5.50 3.05 -2.25
C LEU A 71 4.25 3.31 -3.09
N ALA A 72 3.84 4.57 -3.27
CA ALA A 72 2.66 4.90 -4.06
C ALA A 72 2.75 4.37 -5.50
N THR A 73 3.92 4.55 -6.13
CA THR A 73 4.18 4.02 -7.47
C THR A 73 4.12 2.49 -7.47
N ALA A 74 4.75 1.83 -6.51
CA ALA A 74 4.73 0.36 -6.41
C ALA A 74 3.32 -0.20 -6.21
N LEU A 75 2.51 0.43 -5.37
CA LEU A 75 1.12 0.02 -5.14
C LEU A 75 0.27 0.25 -6.40
N ALA A 76 0.36 1.43 -7.02
CA ALA A 76 -0.37 1.77 -8.23
C ALA A 76 -0.05 0.81 -9.39
N GLU A 77 1.24 0.57 -9.65
CA GLU A 77 1.69 -0.39 -10.66
C GLU A 77 1.14 -1.79 -10.39
N THR A 78 1.18 -2.25 -9.13
CA THR A 78 0.68 -3.59 -8.80
C THR A 78 -0.83 -3.70 -9.01
N LEU A 79 -1.61 -2.67 -8.62
CA LEU A 79 -3.06 -2.64 -8.83
C LEU A 79 -3.42 -2.58 -10.32
N TRP A 80 -2.69 -1.76 -11.08
CA TRP A 80 -2.88 -1.62 -12.52
C TRP A 80 -2.63 -2.93 -13.27
N VAL A 81 -1.52 -3.60 -12.96
CA VAL A 81 -1.20 -4.92 -13.51
C VAL A 81 -2.26 -5.95 -13.09
N ALA A 82 -2.73 -5.89 -11.83
CA ALA A 82 -3.79 -6.78 -11.37
C ALA A 82 -5.09 -6.60 -12.17
N GLY A 83 -5.46 -5.36 -12.50
CA GLY A 83 -6.61 -5.02 -13.34
C GLY A 83 -6.38 -5.16 -14.85
N GLY A 84 -5.37 -5.93 -15.28
CA GLY A 84 -5.10 -6.19 -16.69
C GLY A 84 -4.63 -4.97 -17.49
N GLY A 85 -4.22 -3.90 -16.81
CA GLY A 85 -3.75 -2.67 -17.44
C GLY A 85 -4.86 -1.75 -17.98
N GLY A 86 -6.12 -1.97 -17.61
CA GLY A 86 -7.24 -1.12 -18.00
C GLY A 86 -7.96 -0.45 -16.83
N ARG A 87 -7.69 -0.87 -15.59
CA ARG A 87 -8.33 -0.30 -14.39
C ARG A 87 -7.51 -0.56 -13.13
N ALA A 88 -7.74 0.26 -12.11
CA ALA A 88 -7.29 0.03 -10.74
C ALA A 88 -8.39 0.42 -9.75
N ILE A 89 -8.54 -0.37 -8.68
CA ILE A 89 -9.43 -0.09 -7.57
C ILE A 89 -8.60 0.11 -6.31
N VAL A 90 -8.80 1.24 -5.63
CA VAL A 90 -8.16 1.57 -4.36
C VAL A 90 -9.19 1.53 -3.24
N CYS A 91 -8.90 0.78 -2.18
CA CYS A 91 -9.75 0.66 -1.00
C CYS A 91 -9.21 1.50 0.16
N LEU A 92 -10.05 2.35 0.75
CA LEU A 92 -9.74 3.12 1.97
C LEU A 92 -10.80 2.91 3.05
N ILE A 93 -10.44 3.04 4.33
CA ILE A 93 -11.38 3.10 5.45
C ILE A 93 -11.75 4.56 5.72
N THR A 94 -13.04 4.87 5.88
CA THR A 94 -13.48 6.14 6.44
C THR A 94 -13.42 6.11 7.97
N ALA A 95 -13.00 7.24 8.58
CA ALA A 95 -12.92 7.42 10.03
C ALA A 95 -14.21 6.98 10.74
N PRO A 96 -14.15 6.54 12.01
CA PRO A 96 -15.31 6.00 12.67
C PRO A 96 -16.36 7.10 12.90
N VAL A 97 -17.48 7.04 12.17
CA VAL A 97 -18.72 7.65 12.66
C VAL A 97 -19.07 6.91 13.95
N THR A 98 -19.24 7.68 15.03
CA THR A 98 -19.71 7.25 16.35
C THR A 98 -21.13 6.69 16.24
N VAL A 99 -21.27 5.48 15.70
CA VAL A 99 -22.51 4.72 15.78
C VAL A 99 -22.25 3.60 16.76
N MET A 100 -22.93 3.66 17.90
CA MET A 100 -22.92 2.64 18.94
C MET A 100 -23.25 1.27 18.32
N PRO A 101 -22.45 0.22 18.58
CA PRO A 101 -22.78 -1.12 18.12
C PRO A 101 -24.10 -1.58 18.77
N ARG A 102 -25.06 -2.03 17.96
CA ARG A 102 -26.22 -2.75 18.50
C ARG A 102 -25.74 -4.06 19.13
N GLU A 103 -26.20 -4.34 20.35
CA GLU A 103 -25.85 -5.54 21.10
C GLU A 103 -26.10 -6.81 20.26
N GLY A 104 -25.12 -7.71 20.22
CA GLY A 104 -25.23 -9.04 19.61
C GLY A 104 -24.68 -9.20 18.20
N TYR A 105 -24.29 -8.12 17.51
CA TYR A 105 -23.72 -8.22 16.16
C TYR A 105 -22.20 -8.04 16.19
N ARG A 106 -21.45 -9.16 16.07
CA ARG A 106 -20.01 -9.15 15.75
C ARG A 106 -19.82 -8.83 14.26
N ALA A 107 -20.28 -7.64 13.84
CA ALA A 107 -19.81 -7.02 12.63
C ALA A 107 -18.28 -7.03 12.65
N SER A 108 -17.65 -7.65 11.65
CA SER A 108 -16.25 -7.35 11.39
C SER A 108 -16.17 -5.86 11.04
N ILE A 109 -15.73 -5.06 12.02
CA ILE A 109 -15.53 -3.59 11.94
C ILE A 109 -14.80 -3.18 10.65
N PHE A 110 -14.08 -4.11 10.04
CA PHE A 110 -13.24 -3.97 8.85
C PHE A 110 -13.97 -3.95 7.50
N THR A 111 -15.07 -4.69 7.31
CA THR A 111 -15.71 -4.81 5.98
C THR A 111 -16.84 -3.81 5.77
N GLU A 112 -17.40 -3.27 6.85
CA GLU A 112 -18.61 -2.43 6.79
C GLU A 112 -18.33 -0.97 6.44
N ARG A 113 -17.06 -0.56 6.30
CA ARG A 113 -16.66 0.85 6.10
C ARG A 113 -15.50 1.02 5.11
N ILE A 114 -15.40 0.14 4.11
CA ILE A 114 -14.43 0.27 3.01
C ILE A 114 -15.08 1.01 1.85
N TRP A 115 -14.44 2.09 1.40
CA TRP A 115 -14.80 2.80 0.18
C TRP A 115 -13.91 2.32 -0.96
N LEU A 116 -14.53 2.11 -2.13
CA LEU A 116 -13.85 1.69 -3.34
C LEU A 116 -13.77 2.89 -4.29
N PHE A 117 -12.57 3.18 -4.75
CA PHE A 117 -12.30 4.22 -5.74
C PHE A 117 -11.78 3.53 -6.99
N GLU A 118 -12.53 3.64 -8.08
CA GLU A 118 -12.16 3.06 -9.38
C GLU A 118 -11.49 4.12 -10.24
N PHE A 119 -10.41 3.72 -10.90
CA PHE A 119 -9.61 4.56 -11.77
C PHE A 119 -9.39 3.85 -13.10
N SER A 120 -9.62 4.59 -14.20
CA SER A 120 -9.38 4.13 -15.56
C SER A 120 -7.99 4.53 -16.10
N GLU A 121 -7.21 5.27 -15.31
CA GLU A 121 -5.88 5.73 -15.65
C GLU A 121 -4.90 5.44 -14.51
N LYS A 122 -3.73 4.90 -14.84
CA LYS A 122 -2.70 4.54 -13.83
C LYS A 122 -2.18 5.77 -13.08
N ALA A 123 -1.99 6.88 -13.80
CA ALA A 123 -1.46 8.12 -13.23
C ALA A 123 -2.40 8.69 -12.15
N ASP A 124 -3.71 8.64 -12.39
CA ASP A 124 -4.72 9.12 -11.44
C ASP A 124 -4.76 8.23 -10.19
N ALA A 125 -4.71 6.90 -10.37
CA ALA A 125 -4.62 5.96 -9.26
C ALA A 125 -3.35 6.20 -8.42
N GLN A 126 -2.20 6.45 -9.08
CA GLN A 126 -0.95 6.75 -8.39
C GLN A 126 -1.03 8.07 -7.62
N GLY A 127 -1.56 9.14 -8.23
CA GLY A 127 -1.77 10.42 -7.56
C GLY A 127 -2.65 10.28 -6.32
N PHE A 128 -3.77 9.58 -6.46
CA PHE A 128 -4.68 9.31 -5.34
C PHE A 128 -4.02 8.53 -4.20
N ILE A 129 -3.24 7.49 -4.52
CA ILE A 129 -2.49 6.72 -3.52
C ILE A 129 -1.42 7.58 -2.85
N SER A 130 -0.72 8.44 -3.59
CA SER A 130 0.26 9.38 -3.03
C SER A 130 -0.39 10.32 -2.02
N ASP A 131 -1.54 10.89 -2.34
CA ASP A 131 -2.29 11.79 -1.44
C ASP A 131 -2.76 11.07 -0.16
N HIS A 132 -3.09 9.78 -0.28
CA HIS A 132 -3.61 8.95 0.81
C HIS A 132 -2.58 7.95 1.35
N ILE A 133 -1.28 8.20 1.16
CA ILE A 133 -0.23 7.21 1.45
C ILE A 133 -0.21 6.76 2.92
N ASN A 134 -0.65 7.63 3.83
CA ASN A 134 -0.73 7.32 5.27
C ASN A 134 -1.79 6.26 5.59
N CYS A 135 -2.79 6.04 4.74
CA CYS A 135 -3.71 4.91 4.86
C CYS A 135 -3.02 3.56 4.63
N PHE A 136 -1.88 3.54 3.95
CA PHE A 136 -1.11 2.33 3.66
C PHE A 136 0.13 2.18 4.57
N LYS A 137 0.79 3.29 4.92
CA LYS A 137 2.02 3.33 5.73
C LYS A 137 1.78 3.63 7.22
N GLY A 138 0.62 4.14 7.60
CA GLY A 138 0.34 4.56 8.97
C GLY A 138 0.24 3.40 9.96
N LYS A 139 0.76 3.58 11.18
CA LYS A 139 0.55 2.62 12.26
C LYS A 139 -0.94 2.50 12.55
N GLY A 140 -1.48 1.27 12.53
CA GLY A 140 -2.91 1.02 12.75
C GLY A 140 -3.79 1.35 11.54
N SER A 141 -3.22 1.60 10.37
CA SER A 141 -4.00 1.91 9.16
C SER A 141 -4.60 0.68 8.48
N HIS A 142 -4.18 -0.53 8.87
CA HIS A 142 -4.55 -1.78 8.21
C HIS A 142 -4.12 -1.82 6.73
N GLY A 143 -3.04 -1.12 6.39
CA GLY A 143 -2.62 -0.84 5.01
C GLY A 143 -2.44 -2.08 4.13
N VAL A 144 -1.96 -3.19 4.69
CA VAL A 144 -1.78 -4.44 3.93
C VAL A 144 -3.13 -5.08 3.59
N ILE A 145 -4.10 -5.02 4.51
CA ILE A 145 -5.47 -5.52 4.26
C ILE A 145 -6.17 -4.65 3.21
N LEU A 146 -6.07 -3.33 3.34
CA LEU A 146 -6.62 -2.38 2.37
C LEU A 146 -6.07 -2.62 0.97
N PHE A 147 -4.76 -2.82 0.87
CA PHE A 147 -4.12 -3.14 -0.39
C PHE A 147 -4.55 -4.51 -0.96
N LEU A 148 -4.73 -5.52 -0.11
CA LEU A 148 -5.22 -6.83 -0.55
C LEU A 148 -6.64 -6.73 -1.12
N TYR A 149 -7.54 -5.99 -0.47
CA TYR A 149 -8.87 -5.73 -1.03
C TYR A 149 -8.79 -4.97 -2.36
N SER A 150 -7.95 -3.94 -2.42
CA SER A 150 -7.69 -3.17 -3.64
C SER A 150 -7.27 -4.09 -4.79
N LEU A 151 -6.36 -5.04 -4.54
CA LEU A 151 -5.93 -6.05 -5.52
C LEU A 151 -7.07 -6.98 -5.97
N LEU A 152 -7.83 -7.51 -5.01
CA LEU A 152 -8.95 -8.42 -5.30
C LEU A 152 -10.00 -7.75 -6.19
N PHE A 153 -10.37 -6.51 -5.86
CA PHE A 153 -11.34 -5.77 -6.66
C PHE A 153 -10.76 -5.34 -8.00
N SER A 154 -9.50 -4.88 -8.06
CA SER A 154 -8.84 -4.50 -9.33
C SER A 154 -8.84 -5.65 -10.33
N ARG A 155 -8.50 -6.86 -9.88
CA ARG A 155 -8.39 -8.06 -10.73
C ARG A 155 -9.71 -8.52 -11.35
N THR A 156 -10.84 -8.16 -10.75
CA THR A 156 -12.16 -8.72 -11.05
C THR A 156 -12.24 -10.22 -10.74
N LEU A 157 -13.01 -10.59 -9.73
CA LEU A 157 -13.81 -11.81 -9.81
C LEU A 157 -15.11 -11.33 -10.47
N GLU A 158 -15.24 -11.47 -11.79
CA GLU A 158 -16.55 -11.21 -12.41
C GLU A 158 -17.61 -12.05 -11.69
N ARG A 159 -18.74 -11.40 -11.40
CA ARG A 159 -19.89 -11.96 -10.70
C ARG A 159 -20.87 -12.55 -11.70
#